data_AF-A0A558DAK5-F1
#
_entry.id   AF-A0A558DAK5-F1
#
_cell.length_a   1.000
_cell.length_b   1.000
_cell.length_c   1.000
_cell.angle_alpha   90.00
_cell.angle_beta   90.00
_cell.angle_gamma   90.00
#
_symmetry.space_group_name_H-M   'P 1'
#
loop_
_entity.id
_entity.type
_entity.pdbx_description
1 polymer ?
#
loop_
_entity_poly.entity_id
_entity_poly.type
_entity_poly.pdbx_seq_one_letter_code
_entity_poly.pdbx_strand_id
1 'polypeptide(L)'
;MFNFRRVTWALRKLQVPAGDGLVLDVGSGGRPYPRSDVLLDRLTGAEHRCGEDMMIDGRAAVFGDAKKMPFKDKVFDFVIASHILEHIAEPEVFIRELQRVGKAGYIETPNAIFERLSPHLIHCLEVVCVDGQLRIHKKKEGVEDPFLGTQHIFKDDPKWAKFFHEAPDMFHVRYYWESSIDYVILNPEVSCEWIERINDESDTGGAKESYMQDHRGWREIGQAVLKLWYAFWRSRRLKDFRLEDILVCPECHGDLREEGENMNCTACARLYPMSPVPDFTPDA
;
A
#
# COMPACT_ATOMS: atom_id res chain seq x y z
N MET A 1 -29.50 15.06 -6.77
CA MET A 1 -28.59 15.08 -7.94
C MET A 1 -27.61 13.93 -7.77
N PHE A 2 -27.52 13.01 -8.74
CA PHE A 2 -26.61 11.86 -8.67
C PHE A 2 -25.18 12.40 -8.65
N ASN A 3 -24.46 12.27 -7.53
CA ASN A 3 -23.11 12.80 -7.44
C ASN A 3 -22.13 11.81 -8.10
N PHE A 4 -21.94 11.99 -9.41
CA PHE A 4 -21.09 11.15 -10.24
C PHE A 4 -19.66 11.06 -9.70
N ARG A 5 -19.11 12.16 -9.15
CA ARG A 5 -17.76 12.20 -8.56
C ARG A 5 -17.60 11.30 -7.34
N ARG A 6 -18.61 11.30 -6.46
CA ARG A 6 -18.62 10.41 -5.29
C ARG A 6 -18.67 8.94 -5.69
N VAL A 7 -19.44 8.60 -6.73
CA VAL A 7 -19.51 7.23 -7.25
C VAL A 7 -18.19 6.84 -7.92
N THR A 8 -17.60 7.69 -8.76
CA THR A 8 -16.30 7.41 -9.39
C THR A 8 -15.20 7.23 -8.35
N TRP A 9 -15.19 8.02 -7.27
CA TRP A 9 -14.24 7.83 -6.17
C TRP A 9 -14.43 6.49 -5.47
N ALA A 10 -15.67 6.10 -5.19
CA ALA A 10 -15.97 4.80 -4.57
C ALA A 10 -15.55 3.62 -5.47
N LEU A 11 -15.66 3.78 -6.79
CA LEU A 11 -15.31 2.75 -7.77
C LEU A 11 -13.84 2.77 -8.19
N ARG A 12 -13.03 3.75 -7.75
CA ARG A 12 -11.63 3.91 -8.19
C ARG A 12 -10.78 2.65 -7.94
N LYS A 13 -11.02 1.96 -6.82
CA LYS A 13 -10.31 0.72 -6.47
C LYS A 13 -10.63 -0.47 -7.39
N LEU A 14 -11.69 -0.36 -8.19
CA LEU A 14 -12.07 -1.35 -9.20
C LEU A 14 -11.43 -1.06 -10.56
N GLN A 15 -10.99 0.18 -10.79
CA GLN A 15 -10.44 0.66 -12.06
C GLN A 15 -8.90 0.61 -12.03
N VAL A 16 -8.36 -0.59 -11.94
CA VAL A 16 -6.91 -0.83 -12.08
C VAL A 16 -6.61 -1.19 -13.54
N PRO A 17 -5.81 -0.39 -14.27
CA PRO A 17 -5.58 -0.56 -15.71
C PRO A 17 -4.54 -1.65 -16.01
N ALA A 18 -4.75 -2.85 -15.47
CA ALA A 18 -3.80 -3.97 -15.59
C ALA A 18 -4.24 -5.06 -16.58
N GLY A 19 -5.45 -5.00 -17.15
CA GLY A 19 -5.97 -6.08 -18.01
C GLY A 19 -5.89 -7.44 -17.32
N ASP A 20 -5.21 -8.40 -17.96
CA ASP A 20 -4.87 -9.73 -17.41
C ASP A 20 -3.47 -9.80 -16.78
N GLY A 21 -2.74 -8.69 -16.71
CA GLY A 21 -1.40 -8.64 -16.10
C GLY A 21 -1.39 -8.99 -14.62
N LEU A 22 -0.23 -9.39 -14.11
CA LEU A 22 -0.01 -9.69 -12.69
C LEU A 22 0.07 -8.40 -11.87
N VAL A 23 -0.70 -8.31 -10.80
CA VAL A 23 -0.82 -7.07 -9.99
C VAL A 23 -0.34 -7.27 -8.55
N LEU A 24 0.56 -6.42 -8.08
CA LEU A 24 1.00 -6.36 -6.69
C LEU A 24 0.24 -5.27 -5.92
N ASP A 25 -0.18 -5.56 -4.70
CA ASP A 25 -0.62 -4.57 -3.71
C ASP A 25 0.41 -4.46 -2.58
N VAL A 26 1.02 -3.28 -2.48
CA VAL A 26 2.10 -2.99 -1.52
C VAL A 26 1.53 -2.20 -0.36
N GLY A 27 1.72 -2.69 0.88
CA GLY A 27 1.05 -2.14 2.05
C GLY A 27 -0.44 -2.47 2.03
N SER A 28 -0.76 -3.72 1.68
CA SER A 28 -2.11 -4.14 1.31
C SER A 28 -3.16 -3.95 2.44
N GLY A 29 -2.70 -3.96 3.69
CA GLY A 29 -3.45 -3.70 4.90
C GLY A 29 -4.71 -4.55 5.05
N GLY A 30 -5.70 -4.02 5.78
CA GLY A 30 -6.98 -4.69 5.99
C GLY A 30 -7.95 -4.61 4.82
N ARG A 31 -7.64 -3.82 3.78
CA ARG A 31 -8.55 -3.52 2.64
C ARG A 31 -7.81 -3.44 1.29
N PRO A 32 -7.15 -4.53 0.88
CA PRO A 32 -6.44 -4.62 -0.38
C PRO A 32 -7.34 -4.36 -1.59
N TYR A 33 -6.76 -3.87 -2.67
CA TYR A 33 -7.44 -3.61 -3.93
C TYR A 33 -8.03 -4.91 -4.49
N PRO A 34 -9.33 -4.95 -4.86
CA PRO A 34 -9.95 -6.19 -5.35
C PRO A 34 -9.26 -6.81 -6.57
N ARG A 35 -8.63 -5.97 -7.42
CA ARG A 35 -7.91 -6.41 -8.62
C ARG A 35 -6.48 -6.88 -8.34
N SER A 36 -5.87 -6.62 -7.18
CA SER A 36 -4.51 -7.12 -6.91
C SER A 36 -4.47 -8.63 -6.85
N ASP A 37 -3.34 -9.24 -7.23
CA ASP A 37 -3.10 -10.68 -7.32
C ASP A 37 -2.24 -11.22 -6.18
N VAL A 38 -1.16 -10.48 -5.90
CA VAL A 38 -0.21 -10.76 -4.84
C VAL A 38 -0.26 -9.62 -3.84
N LEU A 39 -0.16 -9.94 -2.54
CA LEU A 39 -0.17 -8.99 -1.44
C LEU A 39 1.21 -8.93 -0.79
N LEU A 40 1.70 -7.73 -0.48
CA LEU A 40 2.87 -7.50 0.34
C LEU A 40 2.51 -6.56 1.49
N ASP A 41 2.91 -6.91 2.70
CA ASP A 41 2.80 -6.03 3.88
C ASP A 41 3.83 -6.44 4.95
N ARG A 42 3.98 -5.63 6.01
CA ARG A 42 4.66 -6.02 7.25
C ARG A 42 3.62 -6.40 8.30
N LEU A 43 3.93 -7.36 9.18
CA LEU A 43 3.06 -7.66 10.34
C LEU A 43 3.16 -6.58 11.42
N THR A 44 4.35 -6.00 11.61
CA THR A 44 4.60 -4.85 12.49
C THR A 44 3.93 -3.58 11.98
N GLY A 45 3.88 -2.54 12.82
CA GLY A 45 3.33 -1.23 12.43
C GLY A 45 1.82 -1.21 12.30
N ALA A 46 1.07 -1.92 13.16
CA ALA A 46 -0.40 -1.95 13.09
C ALA A 46 -1.04 -0.55 13.15
N GLU A 47 -0.39 0.42 13.81
CA GLU A 47 -0.82 1.82 13.84
C GLU A 47 -0.91 2.45 12.43
N HIS A 48 0.00 2.07 11.52
CA HIS A 48 -0.02 2.49 10.11
C HIS A 48 -1.22 1.93 9.34
N ARG A 49 -1.86 0.88 9.87
CA ARG A 49 -3.13 0.33 9.36
C ARG A 49 -4.33 0.80 10.17
N CYS A 50 -4.18 1.86 10.97
CA CYS A 50 -5.19 2.31 11.95
C CYS A 50 -5.65 1.19 12.89
N GLY A 51 -4.75 0.26 13.24
CA GLY A 51 -5.03 -0.90 14.09
C GLY A 51 -5.75 -2.06 13.38
N GLU A 52 -5.90 -2.05 12.05
CA GLU A 52 -6.47 -3.19 11.32
C GLU A 52 -5.43 -4.28 11.03
N ASP A 53 -5.86 -5.54 11.22
CA ASP A 53 -5.13 -6.74 10.74
C ASP A 53 -5.03 -6.77 9.21
N MET A 54 -3.94 -7.35 8.70
CA MET A 54 -3.73 -7.59 7.27
C MET A 54 -4.78 -8.58 6.74
N MET A 55 -5.37 -8.29 5.59
CA MET A 55 -6.35 -9.17 4.94
C MET A 55 -5.67 -10.17 4.01
N ILE A 56 -5.80 -11.46 4.32
CA ILE A 56 -5.32 -12.56 3.47
C ILE A 56 -6.53 -13.43 3.08
N ASP A 57 -7.25 -13.00 2.03
CA ASP A 57 -8.49 -13.64 1.57
C ASP A 57 -8.25 -14.69 0.46
N GLY A 58 -7.26 -15.56 0.67
CA GLY A 58 -6.89 -16.64 -0.25
C GLY A 58 -6.00 -16.21 -1.42
N ARG A 59 -5.50 -14.97 -1.41
CA ARG A 59 -4.49 -14.48 -2.35
C ARG A 59 -3.09 -14.91 -1.90
N ALA A 60 -2.18 -15.00 -2.86
CA ALA A 60 -0.76 -15.11 -2.56
C ALA A 60 -0.33 -13.89 -1.76
N ALA A 61 0.26 -14.09 -0.58
CA ALA A 61 0.71 -13.05 0.32
C ALA A 61 2.17 -13.27 0.68
N VAL A 62 2.87 -12.18 0.97
CA VAL A 62 4.26 -12.18 1.43
C VAL A 62 4.37 -11.15 2.55
N PHE A 63 5.03 -11.52 3.64
CA PHE A 63 5.49 -10.54 4.62
C PHE A 63 6.87 -10.03 4.22
N GLY A 64 7.04 -8.71 4.18
CA GLY A 64 8.32 -8.15 3.76
C GLY A 64 8.34 -6.62 3.76
N ASP A 65 9.54 -6.08 3.63
CA ASP A 65 9.77 -4.65 3.59
C ASP A 65 9.46 -4.09 2.19
N ALA A 66 8.60 -3.07 2.12
CA ALA A 66 8.32 -2.35 0.89
C ALA A 66 9.57 -1.64 0.29
N LYS A 67 10.60 -1.36 1.09
CA LYS A 67 11.89 -0.81 0.64
C LYS A 67 12.82 -1.87 0.04
N LYS A 68 12.56 -3.17 0.27
CA LYS A 68 13.35 -4.31 -0.20
C LYS A 68 12.44 -5.52 -0.47
N MET A 69 11.68 -5.46 -1.56
CA MET A 69 10.66 -6.45 -1.86
C MET A 69 11.29 -7.75 -2.38
N PRO A 70 10.84 -8.93 -1.93
CA PRO A 70 11.42 -10.22 -2.32
C PRO A 70 10.92 -10.69 -3.69
N PHE A 71 10.75 -9.79 -4.67
CA PHE A 71 10.22 -10.10 -6.00
C PHE A 71 11.23 -9.84 -7.10
N LYS A 72 11.19 -10.63 -8.18
CA LYS A 72 12.01 -10.42 -9.39
C LYS A 72 11.74 -9.06 -10.05
N ASP A 73 12.75 -8.55 -10.75
CA ASP A 73 12.64 -7.31 -11.53
C ASP A 73 11.53 -7.43 -12.58
N LYS A 74 10.69 -6.39 -12.66
CA LYS A 74 9.61 -6.22 -13.64
C LYS A 74 8.65 -7.40 -13.74
N VAL A 75 8.50 -8.18 -12.67
CA VAL A 75 7.62 -9.35 -12.65
C VAL A 75 6.14 -8.96 -12.61
N PHE A 76 5.82 -7.79 -12.06
CA PHE A 76 4.45 -7.26 -12.04
C PHE A 76 4.20 -6.33 -13.21
N ASP A 77 3.06 -6.53 -13.87
CA ASP A 77 2.58 -5.61 -14.91
C ASP A 77 2.04 -4.32 -14.30
N PHE A 78 1.50 -4.40 -13.08
CA PHE A 78 1.01 -3.23 -12.35
C PHE A 78 1.27 -3.34 -10.84
N VAL A 79 1.71 -2.24 -10.23
CA VAL A 79 1.94 -2.15 -8.78
C VAL A 79 1.04 -1.09 -8.17
N ILE A 80 0.37 -1.43 -7.07
CA ILE A 80 -0.49 -0.53 -6.30
C ILE A 80 0.23 -0.21 -4.99
N ALA A 81 0.37 1.07 -4.68
CA ALA A 81 0.87 1.59 -3.41
C ALA A 81 -0.11 2.66 -2.91
N SER A 82 -1.07 2.24 -2.08
CA SER A 82 -2.15 3.10 -1.62
C SER A 82 -2.06 3.29 -0.12
N HIS A 83 -1.92 4.53 0.32
CA HIS A 83 -1.76 4.89 1.73
C HIS A 83 -0.56 4.21 2.40
N ILE A 84 0.60 4.33 1.76
CA ILE A 84 1.87 3.74 2.26
C ILE A 84 3.02 4.72 2.15
N LEU A 85 3.15 5.42 1.01
CA LEU A 85 4.29 6.33 0.76
C LEU A 85 4.42 7.36 1.88
N GLU A 86 3.32 7.89 2.41
CA GLU A 86 3.30 8.86 3.51
C GLU A 86 3.91 8.37 4.83
N HIS A 87 4.12 7.05 4.96
CA HIS A 87 4.73 6.40 6.12
C HIS A 87 6.19 5.97 5.88
N ILE A 88 6.74 6.17 4.68
CA ILE A 88 8.09 5.72 4.32
C ILE A 88 9.13 6.81 4.62
N ALA A 89 10.08 6.52 5.51
CA ALA A 89 11.17 7.45 5.85
C ALA A 89 12.12 7.76 4.67
N GLU A 90 12.38 6.75 3.84
CA GLU A 90 13.28 6.79 2.67
C GLU A 90 12.47 6.64 1.36
N PRO A 91 11.67 7.66 0.97
CA PRO A 91 10.81 7.58 -0.21
C PRO A 91 11.57 7.27 -1.50
N GLU A 92 12.82 7.71 -1.62
CA GLU A 92 13.69 7.43 -2.76
C GLU A 92 14.02 5.93 -2.94
N VAL A 93 14.15 5.18 -1.83
CA VAL A 93 14.41 3.73 -1.86
C VAL A 93 13.11 3.02 -2.25
N PHE A 94 12.01 3.37 -1.60
CA PHE A 94 10.70 2.79 -1.90
C PHE A 94 10.24 3.03 -3.35
N ILE A 95 10.38 4.26 -3.86
CA ILE A 95 10.04 4.61 -5.25
C ILE A 95 10.92 3.82 -6.23
N ARG A 96 12.20 3.62 -5.93
CA ARG A 96 13.08 2.77 -6.74
C ARG A 96 12.59 1.32 -6.74
N GLU A 97 12.16 0.83 -5.60
CA GLU A 97 11.70 -0.54 -5.44
C GLU A 97 10.38 -0.81 -6.17
N LEU A 98 9.42 0.13 -6.12
CA LEU A 98 8.21 0.09 -6.94
C LEU A 98 8.53 -0.02 -8.44
N GLN A 99 9.47 0.79 -8.93
CA GLN A 99 9.93 0.73 -10.32
C GLN A 99 10.70 -0.54 -10.62
N ARG A 100 11.43 -1.11 -9.65
CA ARG A 100 12.20 -2.34 -9.85
C ARG A 100 11.27 -3.51 -10.13
N VAL A 101 10.27 -3.73 -9.28
CA VAL A 101 9.37 -4.89 -9.38
C VAL A 101 8.25 -4.71 -10.41
N GLY A 102 7.88 -3.46 -10.72
CA GLY A 102 6.72 -3.12 -11.57
C GLY A 102 7.07 -2.50 -12.92
N LYS A 103 6.28 -2.83 -13.94
CA LYS A 103 6.31 -2.16 -15.26
C LYS A 103 5.57 -0.82 -15.26
N ALA A 104 4.45 -0.77 -14.55
CA ALA A 104 3.61 0.41 -14.34
C ALA A 104 2.99 0.36 -12.94
N GLY A 105 2.32 1.43 -12.52
CA GLY A 105 1.64 1.40 -11.24
C GLY A 105 0.85 2.64 -10.87
N TYR A 106 0.41 2.63 -9.61
CA TYR A 106 -0.44 3.65 -9.00
C TYR A 106 0.03 3.95 -7.58
N ILE A 107 0.20 5.24 -7.26
CA ILE A 107 0.46 5.73 -5.92
C ILE A 107 -0.71 6.61 -5.48
N GLU A 108 -1.29 6.31 -4.31
CA GLU A 108 -2.32 7.13 -3.65
C GLU A 108 -1.83 7.50 -2.25
N THR A 109 -1.82 8.79 -1.94
CA THR A 109 -1.56 9.31 -0.59
C THR A 109 -2.54 10.44 -0.30
N PRO A 110 -2.80 10.79 0.97
CA PRO A 110 -3.28 12.11 1.31
C PRO A 110 -2.30 13.15 0.76
N ASN A 111 -2.82 14.27 0.27
CA ASN A 111 -1.97 15.36 -0.17
C ASN A 111 -1.66 16.33 0.98
N ALA A 112 -0.73 17.26 0.75
CA ALA A 112 -0.36 18.25 1.76
C ALA A 112 -1.54 19.11 2.24
N ILE A 113 -2.61 19.31 1.45
CA ILE A 113 -3.80 20.05 1.91
C ILE A 113 -4.58 19.21 2.93
N PHE A 114 -4.77 17.92 2.65
CA PHE A 114 -5.42 17.01 3.60
C PHE A 114 -4.68 16.97 4.93
N GLU A 115 -3.35 16.86 4.89
CA GLU A 115 -2.50 16.86 6.10
C GLU A 115 -2.70 18.10 6.97
N ARG A 116 -3.05 19.25 6.39
CA ARG A 116 -3.28 20.49 7.14
C ARG A 116 -4.66 20.54 7.79
N LEU A 117 -5.65 19.88 7.19
CA LEU A 117 -7.05 19.91 7.64
C LEU A 117 -7.42 18.70 8.52
N SER A 118 -6.67 17.61 8.39
CA SER A 118 -6.83 16.36 9.14
C SER A 118 -5.46 15.69 9.31
N PRO A 119 -4.58 16.26 10.14
CA PRO A 119 -3.21 15.76 10.31
C PRO A 119 -3.19 14.36 10.92
N HIS A 120 -2.28 13.53 10.43
CA HIS A 120 -1.97 12.23 11.00
C HIS A 120 -0.52 12.26 11.49
N LEU A 121 -0.34 12.07 12.80
CA LEU A 121 0.99 12.16 13.44
C LEU A 121 1.96 11.05 12.99
N ILE A 122 1.42 10.01 12.34
CA ILE A 122 2.15 8.88 11.75
C ILE A 122 2.49 9.10 10.27
N HIS A 123 2.16 10.25 9.68
CA HIS A 123 2.57 10.59 8.31
C HIS A 123 3.85 11.41 8.37
N CYS A 124 4.94 10.83 7.91
CA CYS A 124 6.26 11.46 7.90
C CYS A 124 6.53 12.28 6.63
N LEU A 125 5.71 12.12 5.59
CA LEU A 125 5.82 12.89 4.34
C LEU A 125 4.58 13.76 4.10
N GLU A 126 4.79 14.94 3.52
CA GLU A 126 3.76 15.70 2.82
C GLU A 126 3.99 15.56 1.31
N VAL A 127 2.97 15.19 0.56
CA VAL A 127 3.09 14.91 -0.88
C VAL A 127 2.11 15.76 -1.67
N VAL A 128 2.55 16.32 -2.80
CA VAL A 128 1.69 16.92 -3.82
C VAL A 128 2.13 16.46 -5.21
N CYS A 129 1.22 16.48 -6.17
CA CYS A 129 1.56 16.29 -7.58
C CYS A 129 1.33 17.61 -8.33
N VAL A 130 2.39 18.14 -8.94
CA VAL A 130 2.34 19.39 -9.71
C VAL A 130 2.97 19.12 -11.07
N ASP A 131 2.24 19.44 -12.14
CA ASP A 131 2.66 19.22 -13.53
C ASP A 131 3.13 17.78 -13.84
N GLY A 132 2.54 16.79 -13.17
CA GLY A 132 2.88 15.38 -13.37
C GLY A 132 4.13 14.90 -12.60
N GLN A 133 4.70 15.74 -11.73
CA GLN A 133 5.82 15.38 -10.86
C GLN A 133 5.36 15.29 -9.40
N LEU A 134 5.73 14.21 -8.72
CA LEU A 134 5.58 14.08 -7.27
C LEU A 134 6.57 14.99 -6.54
N ARG A 135 6.07 15.93 -5.76
CA ARG A 135 6.89 16.76 -4.88
C ARG A 135 6.69 16.30 -3.44
N ILE A 136 7.78 15.84 -2.83
CA ILE A 136 7.78 15.18 -1.53
C ILE A 136 8.52 16.09 -0.55
N HIS A 137 7.90 16.37 0.59
CA HIS A 137 8.50 17.10 1.70
C HIS A 137 8.56 16.21 2.94
N LYS A 138 9.75 16.07 3.53
CA LYS A 138 10.02 15.26 4.71
C LYS A 138 9.71 16.05 6.00
N LYS A 139 8.92 15.49 6.92
CA LYS A 139 8.65 16.05 8.25
C LYS A 139 9.70 15.57 9.25
N LYS A 140 10.26 16.47 10.07
CA LYS A 140 11.27 16.13 11.11
C LYS A 140 10.69 15.39 12.31
N GLU A 141 9.38 15.50 12.51
CA GLU A 141 8.62 14.88 13.59
C GLU A 141 7.14 14.82 13.22
N GLY A 142 6.35 14.03 13.96
CA GLY A 142 4.90 14.02 13.85
C GLY A 142 4.34 15.34 14.38
N VAL A 143 3.85 16.18 13.47
CA VAL A 143 3.33 17.51 13.80
C VAL A 143 1.92 17.69 13.26
N GLU A 144 1.06 18.24 14.11
CA GLU A 144 -0.27 18.74 13.74
C GLU A 144 -0.16 20.21 13.29
N ASP A 145 -0.91 20.59 12.24
CA ASP A 145 -1.01 22.00 11.89
C ASP A 145 -1.61 22.79 13.05
N PRO A 146 -0.92 23.83 13.56
CA PRO A 146 -1.27 24.46 14.84
C PRO A 146 -2.61 25.22 14.79
N PHE A 147 -3.11 25.51 13.59
CA PHE A 147 -4.39 26.17 13.43
C PHE A 147 -5.40 25.25 12.73
N LEU A 148 -5.18 24.92 11.46
CA LEU A 148 -6.17 24.21 10.64
C LEU A 148 -6.42 22.78 11.12
N GLY A 149 -5.40 22.10 11.62
CA GLY A 149 -5.52 20.72 12.12
C GLY A 149 -6.39 20.63 13.37
N THR A 150 -6.28 21.64 14.24
CA THR A 150 -7.02 21.70 15.51
C THR A 150 -8.48 22.13 15.37
N GLN A 151 -8.90 22.55 14.16
CA GLN A 151 -10.28 23.01 13.93
C GLN A 151 -11.27 21.86 13.71
N HIS A 152 -10.80 20.64 13.46
CA HIS A 152 -11.65 19.47 13.19
C HIS A 152 -12.73 19.70 12.10
N ILE A 153 -12.42 20.52 11.07
CA ILE A 153 -13.42 21.03 10.12
C ILE A 153 -14.19 19.94 9.36
N PHE A 154 -13.56 18.78 9.09
CA PHE A 154 -14.24 17.67 8.41
C PHE A 154 -15.22 16.93 9.33
N LYS A 155 -15.04 17.02 10.65
CA LYS A 155 -15.92 16.40 11.64
C LYS A 155 -17.06 17.35 12.02
N ASP A 156 -16.73 18.63 12.23
CA ASP A 156 -17.65 19.57 12.87
C ASP A 156 -18.44 20.43 11.89
N ASP A 157 -17.99 20.59 10.64
CA ASP A 157 -18.72 21.32 9.59
C ASP A 157 -19.25 20.38 8.48
N PRO A 158 -20.59 20.18 8.40
CA PRO A 158 -21.20 19.35 7.36
C PRO A 158 -20.91 19.78 5.92
N LYS A 159 -20.65 21.07 5.68
CA LYS A 159 -20.30 21.57 4.33
C LYS A 159 -18.92 21.10 3.92
N TRP A 160 -17.95 21.14 4.84
CA TRP A 160 -16.59 20.64 4.60
C TRP A 160 -16.57 19.12 4.49
N ALA A 161 -17.30 18.41 5.36
CA ALA A 161 -17.48 16.96 5.24
C ALA A 161 -18.06 16.57 3.87
N LYS A 162 -19.10 17.29 3.43
CA LYS A 162 -19.70 17.09 2.10
C LYS A 162 -18.67 17.37 1.00
N PHE A 163 -17.99 18.51 1.05
CA PHE A 163 -17.01 18.89 0.03
C PHE A 163 -15.89 17.85 -0.11
N PHE A 164 -15.35 17.36 1.00
CA PHE A 164 -14.35 16.28 1.01
C PHE A 164 -14.85 15.02 0.26
N HIS A 165 -16.10 14.62 0.48
CA HIS A 165 -16.69 13.47 -0.20
C HIS A 165 -17.03 13.70 -1.68
N GLU A 166 -17.25 14.95 -2.09
CA GLU A 166 -17.64 15.31 -3.46
C GLU A 166 -16.44 15.66 -4.35
N ALA A 167 -15.31 16.08 -3.76
CA ALA A 167 -14.07 16.41 -4.44
C ALA A 167 -12.83 15.75 -3.78
N PRO A 168 -12.83 14.41 -3.59
CA PRO A 168 -11.75 13.73 -2.89
C PRO A 168 -10.40 13.80 -3.62
N ASP A 169 -10.41 14.00 -4.93
CA ASP A 169 -9.25 14.29 -5.78
C ASP A 169 -8.50 15.57 -5.39
N MET A 170 -9.18 16.52 -4.72
CA MET A 170 -8.52 17.72 -4.19
C MET A 170 -7.73 17.47 -2.90
N PHE A 171 -7.92 16.31 -2.27
CA PHE A 171 -7.34 15.97 -0.96
C PHE A 171 -6.38 14.77 -1.03
N HIS A 172 -6.26 14.13 -2.19
CA HIS A 172 -5.39 12.98 -2.37
C HIS A 172 -4.54 13.17 -3.61
N VAL A 173 -3.28 12.73 -3.52
CA VAL A 173 -2.47 12.47 -4.69
C VAL A 173 -2.96 11.17 -5.32
N ARG A 174 -3.15 11.17 -6.64
CA ARG A 174 -3.45 9.98 -7.44
C ARG A 174 -2.50 9.96 -8.63
N TYR A 175 -1.44 9.18 -8.49
CA TYR A 175 -0.32 9.20 -9.41
C TYR A 175 -0.19 7.89 -10.16
N TYR A 176 -0.52 7.91 -11.46
CA TYR A 176 -0.30 6.78 -12.35
C TYR A 176 1.05 6.94 -13.04
N TRP A 177 1.80 5.85 -13.14
CA TRP A 177 3.12 5.86 -13.74
C TRP A 177 3.32 4.63 -14.63
N GLU A 178 4.19 4.78 -15.63
CA GLU A 178 4.62 3.73 -16.54
C GLU A 178 6.12 3.89 -16.77
N SER A 179 6.87 2.80 -16.65
CA SER A 179 8.34 2.73 -16.72
C SER A 179 9.09 3.48 -15.61
N SER A 180 8.74 4.74 -15.35
CA SER A 180 9.42 5.61 -14.38
C SER A 180 8.45 6.46 -13.56
N ILE A 181 8.86 6.81 -12.34
CA ILE A 181 8.18 7.76 -11.45
C ILE A 181 8.98 9.07 -11.45
N ASP A 182 8.34 10.17 -11.85
CA ASP A 182 8.93 11.51 -11.78
C ASP A 182 8.67 12.12 -10.40
N TYR A 183 9.74 12.34 -9.63
CA TYR A 183 9.64 12.87 -8.28
C TYR A 183 10.83 13.76 -7.91
N VAL A 184 10.59 14.63 -6.93
CA VAL A 184 11.62 15.44 -6.27
C VAL A 184 11.37 15.46 -4.77
N ILE A 185 12.45 15.27 -4.00
CA ILE A 185 12.45 15.51 -2.56
C ILE A 185 12.91 16.95 -2.35
N LEU A 186 12.05 17.78 -1.77
CA LEU A 186 12.27 19.22 -1.67
C LEU A 186 13.28 19.61 -0.57
N ASN A 187 13.50 18.72 0.40
CA ASN A 187 14.35 18.90 1.56
C ASN A 187 15.12 17.59 1.88
N PRO A 188 15.99 17.11 0.98
CA PRO A 188 16.65 15.81 1.08
C PRO A 188 17.55 15.67 2.31
N GLU A 189 17.99 16.78 2.90
CA GLU A 189 18.77 16.83 4.13
C GLU A 189 17.98 16.48 5.40
N VAL A 190 16.64 16.47 5.33
CA VAL A 190 15.78 16.14 6.45
C VAL A 190 15.57 14.64 6.55
N SER A 191 15.78 14.09 7.74
CA SER A 191 15.46 12.69 8.05
C SER A 191 14.04 12.55 8.61
N CYS A 192 13.38 11.47 8.22
CA CYS A 192 12.07 11.03 8.74
C CYS A 192 12.16 9.73 9.56
N GLU A 193 13.37 9.27 9.92
CA GLU A 193 13.60 7.99 10.63
C GLU A 193 12.86 7.88 11.97
N TRP A 194 12.40 9.01 12.53
CA TRP A 194 11.55 9.01 13.72
C TRP A 194 10.30 8.13 13.55
N ILE A 195 9.83 7.92 12.31
CA ILE A 195 8.67 7.09 12.01
C ILE A 195 8.95 5.60 12.18
N GLU A 196 10.19 5.15 11.94
CA GLU A 196 10.55 3.73 12.08
C GLU A 196 10.50 3.32 13.56
N ARG A 197 10.76 4.25 14.49
CA ARG A 197 10.51 3.99 15.91
C ARG A 197 9.04 3.69 16.22
N ILE A 198 8.12 4.36 15.53
CA ILE A 198 6.68 4.08 15.68
C ILE A 198 6.36 2.71 15.10
N ASN A 199 6.96 2.32 13.96
CA ASN A 199 6.85 0.96 13.42
C ASN A 199 7.33 -0.10 14.42
N ASP A 200 8.47 0.14 15.07
CA ASP A 200 9.13 -0.79 15.98
C ASP A 200 8.43 -0.88 17.35
N GLU A 201 7.88 0.23 17.84
CA GLU A 201 7.16 0.32 19.12
C GLU A 201 5.68 -0.09 18.99
N SER A 202 5.12 -0.08 17.78
CA SER A 202 3.76 -0.55 17.51
C SER A 202 3.61 -2.03 17.80
N ASP A 203 2.46 -2.40 18.37
CA ASP A 203 2.09 -3.80 18.51
C ASP A 203 2.12 -4.52 17.14
N THR A 204 2.55 -5.78 17.15
CA THR A 204 2.38 -6.66 15.99
C THR A 204 0.89 -6.83 15.72
N GLY A 205 0.47 -6.47 14.51
CA GLY A 205 -0.89 -6.73 14.07
C GLY A 205 -1.10 -8.22 13.75
N GLY A 206 -2.35 -8.63 13.65
CA GLY A 206 -2.70 -9.95 13.16
C GLY A 206 -2.87 -10.01 11.64
N ALA A 207 -3.20 -11.20 11.17
CA ALA A 207 -3.78 -11.44 9.85
C ALA A 207 -5.22 -11.94 10.02
N LYS A 208 -6.12 -11.47 9.15
CA LYS A 208 -7.53 -11.89 9.09
C LYS A 208 -7.85 -12.44 7.70
N GLU A 209 -8.66 -13.49 7.66
CA GLU A 209 -9.10 -14.11 6.40
C GLU A 209 -10.45 -13.56 5.92
N SER A 210 -11.17 -12.82 6.78
CA SER A 210 -12.47 -12.27 6.45
C SER A 210 -12.71 -10.89 7.06
N TYR A 211 -13.55 -10.10 6.41
CA TYR A 211 -14.05 -8.85 6.94
C TYR A 211 -15.09 -9.20 8.01
N MET A 212 -14.77 -9.09 9.30
CA MET A 212 -15.82 -9.14 10.32
C MET A 212 -16.83 -8.02 10.05
N GLN A 213 -18.05 -8.36 9.63
CA GLN A 213 -19.17 -7.42 9.59
C GLN A 213 -20.48 -8.13 9.94
N ASP A 214 -20.95 -7.88 11.15
CA ASP A 214 -22.37 -7.98 11.47
C ASP A 214 -23.00 -6.61 11.18
N HIS A 215 -23.38 -6.31 9.93
CA HIS A 215 -24.39 -5.31 9.52
C HIS A 215 -24.69 -5.47 8.00
N ARG A 216 -25.97 -5.53 7.61
CA ARG A 216 -26.43 -5.86 6.25
C ARG A 216 -26.93 -4.61 5.51
N GLY A 217 -26.18 -4.14 4.49
CA GLY A 217 -26.61 -3.10 3.57
C GLY A 217 -26.33 -3.43 2.10
N TRP A 218 -26.90 -2.65 1.18
CA TRP A 218 -26.78 -2.86 -0.27
C TRP A 218 -25.35 -2.66 -0.79
N ARG A 219 -24.53 -1.87 -0.10
CA ARG A 219 -23.12 -1.63 -0.46
C ARG A 219 -22.26 -2.86 -0.18
N GLU A 220 -22.50 -3.51 0.95
CA GLU A 220 -21.80 -4.71 1.40
C GLU A 220 -22.13 -5.88 0.46
N ILE A 221 -23.40 -6.02 0.06
CA ILE A 221 -23.82 -7.01 -0.95
C ILE A 221 -23.08 -6.77 -2.28
N GLY A 222 -23.05 -5.52 -2.76
CA GLY A 222 -22.33 -5.17 -3.99
C GLY A 222 -20.83 -5.49 -3.90
N GLN A 223 -20.20 -5.18 -2.76
CA GLN A 223 -18.79 -5.51 -2.52
C GLN A 223 -18.55 -7.03 -2.46
N ALA A 224 -19.45 -7.80 -1.84
CA ALA A 224 -19.34 -9.26 -1.78
C ALA A 224 -19.43 -9.88 -3.17
N VAL A 225 -20.37 -9.43 -4.01
CA VAL A 225 -20.50 -9.87 -5.41
C VAL A 225 -19.23 -9.55 -6.21
N LEU A 226 -18.70 -8.33 -6.07
CA LEU A 226 -17.46 -7.93 -6.74
C LEU A 226 -16.27 -8.78 -6.28
N LYS A 227 -16.13 -9.05 -4.97
CA LYS A 227 -15.08 -9.93 -4.44
C LYS A 227 -15.15 -11.32 -5.04
N LEU A 228 -16.34 -11.94 -5.05
CA LEU A 228 -16.55 -13.25 -5.66
C LEU A 228 -16.21 -13.24 -7.16
N TRP A 229 -16.59 -12.18 -7.86
CA TRP A 229 -16.26 -12.00 -9.27
C TRP A 229 -14.75 -11.93 -9.49
N TYR A 230 -14.03 -11.05 -8.78
CA TYR A 230 -12.57 -10.97 -8.89
C TYR A 230 -11.88 -12.27 -8.48
N ALA A 231 -12.32 -12.94 -7.41
CA ALA A 231 -11.77 -14.22 -6.97
C ALA A 231 -11.93 -15.31 -8.04
N PHE A 232 -13.11 -15.39 -8.68
CA PHE A 232 -13.38 -16.32 -9.77
C PHE A 232 -12.49 -16.06 -11.00
N TRP A 233 -12.36 -14.81 -11.44
CA TRP A 233 -11.53 -14.51 -12.62
C TRP A 233 -10.04 -14.69 -12.34
N ARG A 234 -9.60 -14.30 -11.14
CA ARG A 234 -8.23 -14.54 -10.67
C ARG A 234 -7.89 -16.03 -10.64
N SER A 235 -8.74 -16.89 -10.08
CA SER A 235 -8.45 -18.33 -10.01
C SER A 235 -8.34 -18.99 -11.39
N ARG A 236 -9.07 -18.47 -12.38
CA ARG A 236 -8.92 -18.90 -13.78
C ARG A 236 -7.62 -18.41 -14.41
N ARG A 237 -7.27 -17.14 -14.17
CA ARG A 237 -6.09 -16.50 -14.76
C ARG A 237 -4.78 -16.99 -14.14
N LEU A 238 -4.78 -17.26 -12.85
CA LEU A 238 -3.63 -17.67 -12.06
C LEU A 238 -3.64 -19.18 -11.76
N LYS A 239 -4.31 -19.99 -12.58
CA LYS A 239 -4.44 -21.44 -12.35
C LYS A 239 -3.08 -22.14 -12.22
N ASP A 240 -2.11 -21.73 -13.02
CA ASP A 240 -0.76 -22.29 -13.06
C ASP A 240 0.28 -21.35 -12.42
N PHE A 241 -0.18 -20.30 -11.72
CA PHE A 241 0.71 -19.35 -11.04
C PHE A 241 1.27 -19.97 -9.76
N ARG A 242 2.57 -19.76 -9.55
CA ARG A 242 3.29 -20.16 -8.35
C ARG A 242 4.01 -18.94 -7.80
N LEU A 243 3.82 -18.67 -6.50
CA LEU A 243 4.46 -17.53 -5.85
C LEU A 243 5.98 -17.70 -5.84
N GLU A 244 6.45 -18.94 -5.66
CA GLU A 244 7.87 -19.27 -5.56
C GLU A 244 8.66 -18.91 -6.83
N ASP A 245 8.00 -18.96 -8.00
CA ASP A 245 8.62 -18.66 -9.29
C ASP A 245 8.99 -17.18 -9.44
N ILE A 246 8.39 -16.29 -8.63
CA ILE A 246 8.60 -14.84 -8.70
C ILE A 246 9.44 -14.27 -7.55
N LEU A 247 9.81 -15.10 -6.57
CA LEU A 247 10.55 -14.67 -5.39
C LEU A 247 12.07 -14.58 -5.64
N VAL A 248 12.73 -13.66 -4.93
CA VAL A 248 14.19 -13.52 -4.82
C VAL A 248 14.57 -13.11 -3.40
N CYS A 249 15.84 -13.33 -3.02
CA CYS A 249 16.34 -12.82 -1.74
C CYS A 249 16.29 -11.28 -1.71
N PRO A 250 15.61 -10.64 -0.74
CA PRO A 250 15.51 -9.18 -0.66
C PRO A 250 16.84 -8.48 -0.34
N GLU A 251 17.85 -9.19 0.16
CA GLU A 251 19.15 -8.59 0.52
C GLU A 251 20.16 -8.57 -0.63
N CYS A 252 20.12 -9.57 -1.51
CA CYS A 252 21.11 -9.71 -2.59
C CYS A 252 20.52 -10.02 -3.96
N HIS A 253 19.20 -10.18 -4.05
CA HIS A 253 18.45 -10.57 -5.25
C HIS A 253 18.88 -11.91 -5.87
N GLY A 254 19.60 -12.74 -5.11
CA GLY A 254 19.96 -14.10 -5.52
C GLY A 254 18.76 -15.04 -5.51
N ASP A 255 18.89 -16.15 -6.25
CA ASP A 255 17.89 -17.20 -6.31
C ASP A 255 17.65 -17.84 -4.94
N LEU A 256 16.40 -18.24 -4.72
CA LEU A 256 15.96 -18.97 -3.52
C LEU A 256 15.76 -20.44 -3.86
N ARG A 257 16.12 -21.32 -2.93
CA ARG A 257 15.81 -22.76 -3.00
C ARG A 257 14.96 -23.16 -1.81
N GLU A 258 13.92 -23.94 -2.09
CA GLU A 258 13.08 -24.55 -1.05
C GLU A 258 13.89 -25.59 -0.27
N GLU A 259 13.84 -25.49 1.06
CA GLU A 259 14.48 -26.41 2.00
C GLU A 259 13.52 -26.64 3.19
N GLY A 260 12.66 -27.66 3.05
CA GLY A 260 11.64 -27.96 4.05
C GLY A 260 10.57 -26.88 4.12
N GLU A 261 10.42 -26.24 5.29
CA GLU A 261 9.49 -25.13 5.53
C GLU A 261 10.13 -23.75 5.30
N ASN A 262 11.35 -23.70 4.76
CA ASN A 262 12.11 -22.46 4.54
C ASN A 262 12.53 -22.30 3.07
N MET A 263 12.86 -21.08 2.70
CA MET A 263 13.62 -20.75 1.50
C MET A 263 15.01 -20.26 1.86
N ASN A 264 16.02 -20.82 1.20
CA ASN A 264 17.42 -20.48 1.39
C ASN A 264 17.96 -19.73 0.17
N CYS A 265 18.58 -18.57 0.39
CA CYS A 265 19.27 -17.86 -0.67
C CYS A 265 20.59 -18.55 -1.04
N THR A 266 20.75 -18.89 -2.32
CA THR A 266 21.95 -19.57 -2.80
C THR A 266 23.21 -18.70 -2.81
N ALA A 267 23.07 -17.38 -2.66
CA ALA A 267 24.17 -16.42 -2.73
C ALA A 267 24.62 -15.93 -1.34
N CYS A 268 23.69 -15.50 -0.48
CA CYS A 268 24.01 -14.99 0.85
C CYS A 268 23.69 -15.95 2.00
N ALA A 269 23.15 -17.13 1.70
CA ALA A 269 22.78 -18.17 2.68
C ALA A 269 21.73 -17.74 3.72
N ARG A 270 21.01 -16.63 3.49
CA ARG A 270 19.90 -16.21 4.36
C ARG A 270 18.72 -17.15 4.19
N LEU A 271 18.10 -17.49 5.31
CA LEU A 271 16.93 -18.35 5.41
C LEU A 271 15.69 -17.49 5.66
N TYR A 272 14.58 -17.90 5.06
CA TYR A 272 13.28 -17.23 5.16
C TYR A 272 12.20 -18.27 5.42
N PRO A 273 11.38 -18.15 6.47
CA PRO A 273 10.29 -19.10 6.72
C PRO A 273 9.18 -18.93 5.68
N MET A 274 8.58 -20.05 5.25
CA MET A 274 7.54 -20.08 4.21
C MET A 274 6.13 -20.35 4.75
N SER A 275 6.01 -20.71 6.02
CA SER A 275 4.75 -21.13 6.66
C SER A 275 4.44 -20.24 7.87
N PRO A 276 3.17 -19.81 8.06
CA PRO A 276 2.00 -20.03 7.20
C PRO A 276 1.96 -19.14 5.94
N VAL A 277 2.81 -18.11 5.89
CA VAL A 277 2.97 -17.17 4.78
C VAL A 277 4.48 -16.91 4.64
N PRO A 278 5.02 -16.77 3.41
CA PRO A 278 6.42 -16.42 3.22
C PRO A 278 6.79 -15.12 3.93
N ASP A 279 7.76 -15.20 4.83
CA ASP A 279 8.23 -14.05 5.63
C ASP A 279 9.68 -13.70 5.28
N PHE A 280 9.84 -12.50 4.74
CA PHE A 280 11.09 -11.91 4.32
C PHE A 280 11.46 -10.69 5.18
N THR A 281 10.79 -10.50 6.33
CA THR A 281 11.15 -9.44 7.26
C THR A 281 12.51 -9.73 7.90
N PRO A 282 13.30 -8.69 8.28
CA PRO A 282 14.67 -8.89 8.76
C PRO A 282 14.80 -9.75 10.02
N ASP A 283 13.75 -9.78 10.85
CA ASP A 283 13.71 -10.42 12.17
C ASP A 283 12.95 -11.77 12.20
N ALA A 284 12.54 -12.27 11.02
CA ALA A 284 11.85 -13.56 10.86
C ALA A 284 12.77 -14.78 11.00
#